data_AF-A0A820BYR8-F1
#
_entry.id   AF-A0A820BYR8-F1
#
_cell.length_a   1.000
_cell.length_b   1.000
_cell.length_c   1.000
_cell.angle_alpha   90.00
_cell.angle_beta   90.00
_cell.angle_gamma   90.00
#
_symmetry.space_group_name_H-M   'P 1'
#
loop_
_entity.id
_entity.type
_entity.pdbx_description
1 polymer ?
#
loop_
_entity_poly.entity_id
_entity_poly.type
_entity_poly.pdbx_seq_one_letter_code
_entity_poly.pdbx_strand_id
1 'polypeptide(L)'
;YLERRFSLTVRIAVTINFILITVTVNLYGPSLALSQVTGLNLWLIIGVCGLYIIFYLIPLSFRYFKGFMDSGGVRKVFEIASTGDRLNLPSLSLNPSIRYIVFGLMVGSSLYAIAGMAVLQISAQRYLCVKSTRAAQGYLVQSIL
;
A
#
# COMPACT_ATOMS: atom_id res chain seq x y z
N TYR A 1 -12.24 -13.39 -16.29
CA TYR A 1 -11.22 -14.37 -16.72
C TYR A 1 -11.33 -15.68 -15.94
N LEU A 2 -11.18 -15.66 -14.60
CA LEU A 2 -11.14 -16.86 -13.76
C LEU A 2 -12.31 -17.84 -13.97
N GLU A 3 -13.53 -17.35 -14.12
CA GLU A 3 -14.72 -18.18 -14.39
C GLU A 3 -14.67 -18.87 -15.75
N ARG A 4 -14.17 -18.19 -16.79
CA ARG A 4 -14.06 -18.78 -18.14
C ARG A 4 -12.90 -19.77 -18.25
N ARG A 5 -11.84 -19.60 -17.46
CA ARG A 5 -10.65 -20.46 -17.50
C ARG A 5 -10.74 -21.68 -16.57
N PHE A 6 -11.39 -21.51 -15.43
CA PHE A 6 -11.51 -22.54 -14.38
C PHE A 6 -12.98 -22.84 -14.10
N SER A 7 -13.60 -22.14 -13.16
CA SER A 7 -15.00 -22.31 -12.78
C SER A 7 -15.54 -21.11 -11.99
N LEU A 8 -16.86 -21.05 -11.84
CA LEU A 8 -17.54 -20.04 -11.03
C LEU A 8 -17.08 -20.06 -9.56
N THR A 9 -16.87 -21.26 -8.99
CA THR A 9 -16.43 -21.43 -7.61
C THR A 9 -15.08 -20.77 -7.36
N VAL A 10 -14.12 -20.94 -8.28
CA VAL A 10 -12.79 -20.31 -8.18
C VAL A 10 -12.90 -18.78 -8.23
N ARG A 11 -13.75 -18.24 -9.12
CA ARG A 11 -13.99 -16.78 -9.18
C ARG A 11 -14.49 -16.26 -7.83
N ILE A 12 -15.53 -16.88 -7.28
CA ILE A 12 -16.13 -16.44 -6.02
C ILE A 12 -15.12 -16.55 -4.87
N ALA A 13 -14.41 -17.67 -4.75
CA ALA A 13 -13.42 -17.88 -3.70
C ALA A 13 -12.30 -16.82 -3.73
N VAL A 14 -11.75 -16.53 -4.91
CA VAL A 14 -10.69 -15.52 -5.07
C VAL A 14 -11.22 -14.11 -4.77
N THR A 15 -12.43 -13.77 -5.22
CA THR A 15 -13.03 -12.46 -4.93
C THR A 15 -13.27 -12.26 -3.43
N ILE A 16 -13.80 -13.26 -2.73
CA ILE A 16 -14.01 -13.20 -1.28
C ILE A 16 -12.68 -13.03 -0.56
N ASN A 17 -11.68 -13.84 -0.90
CA ASN A 17 -10.35 -13.75 -0.30
C ASN A 17 -9.71 -12.36 -0.52
N PHE A 18 -9.82 -11.81 -1.73
CA PHE A 18 -9.29 -10.48 -2.06
C PHE A 18 -9.96 -9.36 -1.24
N ILE A 19 -11.29 -9.40 -1.10
CA ILE A 19 -12.04 -8.44 -0.29
C ILE A 19 -11.63 -8.54 1.18
N LEU A 20 -11.59 -9.76 1.74
CA LEU A 20 -11.23 -9.98 3.13
C LEU A 20 -9.83 -9.47 3.46
N ILE A 21 -8.82 -9.81 2.64
CA ILE A 21 -7.44 -9.36 2.87
C ILE A 21 -7.35 -7.84 2.75
N THR A 22 -7.97 -7.26 1.72
CA THR A 22 -7.91 -5.82 1.45
C THR A 22 -8.57 -5.03 2.57
N VAL A 23 -9.78 -5.39 2.99
CA VAL A 23 -10.48 -4.69 4.08
C VAL A 23 -9.74 -4.87 5.41
N THR A 24 -9.34 -6.09 5.74
CA THR A 24 -8.69 -6.38 7.04
C THR A 24 -7.39 -5.62 7.19
N VAL A 25 -6.49 -5.70 6.21
CA VAL A 25 -5.16 -5.07 6.30
C VAL A 25 -5.25 -3.55 6.27
N ASN A 26 -6.04 -2.99 5.34
CA ASN A 26 -6.12 -1.53 5.18
C ASN A 26 -6.91 -0.84 6.28
N LEU A 27 -7.87 -1.52 6.92
CA LEU A 27 -8.72 -0.92 7.93
C LEU A 27 -8.15 -1.12 9.34
N TYR A 28 -7.56 -2.28 9.63
CA TYR A 28 -7.09 -2.61 10.99
C TYR A 28 -5.92 -1.75 11.43
N GLY A 29 -4.89 -1.59 10.59
CA GLY A 29 -3.68 -0.82 10.94
C GLY A 29 -4.00 0.63 11.38
N PRO A 30 -4.71 1.41 10.55
CA PRO A 30 -5.12 2.77 10.92
C PRO A 30 -6.06 2.81 12.14
N SER A 31 -6.99 1.86 12.24
CA SER A 31 -7.93 1.80 13.37
C SER A 31 -7.22 1.53 14.68
N LEU A 32 -6.22 0.65 14.67
CA LEU A 32 -5.40 0.34 15.85
C LEU A 32 -4.59 1.56 16.30
N ALA A 33 -3.93 2.25 15.36
CA ALA A 33 -3.18 3.46 15.67
C ALA A 33 -4.08 4.57 16.26
N LEU A 34 -5.28 4.76 15.69
CA LEU A 34 -6.23 5.76 16.19
C LEU A 34 -6.82 5.38 17.55
N SER A 35 -7.08 4.10 17.79
CA SER A 35 -7.56 3.59 19.08
C SER A 35 -6.51 3.80 20.18
N GLN A 36 -5.23 3.62 19.86
CA GLN A 36 -4.13 3.88 20.81
C GLN A 36 -3.99 5.36 21.18
N VAL A 37 -4.24 6.29 20.25
CA VAL A 37 -4.10 7.73 20.51
C VAL A 37 -5.35 8.32 21.18
N THR A 38 -6.54 7.83 20.84
CA THR A 38 -7.81 8.37 21.35
C THR A 38 -8.33 7.64 22.60
N GLY A 39 -7.87 6.41 22.85
CA GLY A 39 -8.39 5.55 23.91
C GLY A 39 -9.78 4.97 23.63
N LEU A 40 -10.35 5.20 22.44
CA LEU A 40 -11.68 4.72 22.07
C LEU A 40 -11.68 3.23 21.71
N ASN A 41 -12.86 2.62 21.82
CA ASN A 41 -13.06 1.22 21.46
C ASN A 41 -12.72 0.96 19.98
N LEU A 42 -11.89 -0.06 19.74
CA LEU A 42 -11.39 -0.40 18.41
C LEU A 42 -12.52 -0.70 17.40
N TRP A 43 -13.59 -1.38 17.81
CA TRP A 43 -14.70 -1.75 16.93
C TRP A 43 -15.48 -0.54 16.43
N LEU A 44 -15.65 0.46 17.31
CA LEU A 44 -16.28 1.74 16.94
C LEU A 44 -15.42 2.47 15.92
N ILE A 45 -14.11 2.52 16.13
CA ILE A 45 -13.17 3.15 15.19
C ILE A 45 -13.15 2.43 13.85
N ILE A 46 -13.16 1.09 13.82
CA ILE A 46 -13.21 0.32 12.57
C ILE A 46 -14.45 0.71 11.75
N GLY A 47 -15.62 0.84 12.39
CA GLY A 47 -16.85 1.29 11.73
C GLY A 47 -16.75 2.70 11.15
N VAL A 48 -16.15 3.64 11.89
CA VAL A 48 -15.96 5.03 11.44
C VAL A 48 -14.90 5.13 10.33
N CYS A 49 -13.75 4.47 10.49
CA CYS A 49 -12.69 4.46 9.50
C CYS A 49 -13.14 3.85 8.16
N GLY A 50 -14.01 2.84 8.19
CA GLY A 50 -14.55 2.22 6.98
C GLY A 50 -15.33 3.20 6.09
N LEU A 51 -15.96 4.21 6.70
CA LEU A 51 -16.66 5.28 5.99
C LEU A 51 -15.73 6.43 5.57
N TYR A 52 -14.58 6.59 6.23
CA TYR A 52 -13.74 7.78 6.13
C TYR A 52 -12.52 7.68 5.18
N ILE A 53 -12.24 6.48 4.63
CA ILE A 53 -11.03 6.23 3.83
C ILE A 53 -10.87 7.17 2.62
N ILE A 54 -11.96 7.67 2.04
CA ILE A 54 -11.92 8.55 0.85
C ILE A 54 -11.38 9.97 1.19
N PHE A 55 -11.50 10.43 2.43
CA PHE A 55 -11.08 11.78 2.82
C PHE A 55 -9.67 11.87 3.39
N TYR A 56 -8.93 10.76 3.52
CA TYR A 56 -7.65 10.74 4.24
C TYR A 56 -6.47 11.36 3.48
N LEU A 57 -6.51 11.36 2.14
CA LEU A 57 -5.36 11.77 1.32
C LEU A 57 -5.03 13.27 1.44
N ILE A 58 -6.04 14.14 1.45
CA ILE A 58 -5.87 15.60 1.54
C ILE A 58 -5.22 16.02 2.88
N PRO A 59 -5.73 15.62 4.07
CA PRO A 59 -5.10 15.96 5.34
C PRO A 59 -3.77 15.23 5.57
N LEU A 60 -3.51 14.10 4.91
CA LEU A 60 -2.21 13.44 4.97
C LEU A 60 -1.13 14.29 4.28
N SER A 61 -1.38 14.74 3.04
CA SER A 61 -0.45 15.60 2.29
C SER A 61 -0.16 16.90 3.04
N PHE A 62 -1.19 17.52 3.62
CA PHE A 62 -1.03 18.73 4.42
C PHE A 62 -0.15 18.51 5.68
N ARG A 63 -0.29 17.37 6.36
CA ARG A 63 0.52 17.03 7.53
C ARG A 63 2.00 16.83 7.18
N TYR A 64 2.30 16.18 6.05
CA TYR A 64 3.67 16.07 5.58
C TYR A 64 4.26 17.44 5.23
N PHE A 65 3.49 18.30 4.56
CA PHE A 65 3.93 19.65 4.22
C PHE A 65 4.18 20.53 5.45
N LYS A 66 3.25 20.53 6.42
CA LYS A 66 3.42 21.26 7.67
C LYS A 66 4.59 20.71 8.50
N GLY A 67 4.69 19.39 8.64
CA GLY A 67 5.81 18.75 9.34
C GLY A 67 7.16 19.10 8.71
N PHE A 68 7.20 19.22 7.38
CA PHE A 68 8.39 19.69 6.68
C PHE A 68 8.74 21.14 7.03
N MET A 69 7.78 22.06 6.99
CA MET A 69 7.98 23.47 7.34
C MET A 69 8.44 23.65 8.79
N ASP A 70 7.82 22.92 9.73
CA ASP A 70 8.10 23.02 11.16
C ASP A 70 9.47 22.42 11.54
N SER A 71 9.97 21.45 10.77
CA SER A 71 11.26 20.78 11.02
C SER A 71 12.51 21.60 10.64
N GLY A 72 12.34 22.75 9.96
CA GLY A 72 13.44 23.58 9.49
C GLY A 72 14.12 23.10 8.19
N GLY A 73 13.42 22.27 7.40
CA GLY A 73 13.85 21.82 6.07
C GLY A 73 14.59 20.48 6.03
N VAL A 74 14.88 19.99 4.80
CA VAL A 74 15.41 18.61 4.53
C VAL A 74 16.69 18.31 5.32
N ARG A 75 17.62 19.27 5.39
CA ARG A 75 18.93 19.08 6.02
C ARG A 75 18.82 18.78 7.52
N LYS A 76 17.92 19.49 8.21
CA LYS A 76 17.71 19.32 9.64
C LYS A 76 16.97 18.01 9.96
N VAL A 77 16.04 17.60 9.09
CA VAL A 77 15.40 16.28 9.19
C VAL A 77 16.44 15.16 9.02
N PHE A 78 17.35 15.28 8.06
CA PHE A 78 18.40 14.29 7.83
C PHE A 78 19.39 14.22 9.00
N GLU A 79 19.76 15.36 9.56
CA GLU A 79 20.61 15.44 10.75
C GLU A 79 19.94 14.76 11.95
N ILE A 80 18.68 15.08 12.26
CA ILE A 80 17.91 14.44 13.34
C ILE A 80 17.77 12.93 13.11
N ALA A 81 17.52 12.50 11.87
CA ALA A 81 17.40 11.08 11.53
C ALA A 81 18.76 10.35 11.68
N SER A 82 19.85 11.01 11.34
CA SER A 82 21.22 10.49 11.51
C SER A 82 21.59 10.36 12.98
N THR A 83 21.35 11.40 13.79
CA THR A 83 21.61 11.37 15.24
C THR A 83 20.72 10.35 15.96
N GLY A 84 19.51 10.11 15.46
CA GLY A 84 18.56 9.16 16.04
C GLY A 84 18.73 7.70 15.57
N ASP A 85 19.81 7.38 14.84
CA ASP A 85 20.08 6.04 14.28
C ASP A 85 18.92 5.48 13.42
N ARG A 86 18.22 6.37 12.69
CA ARG A 86 17.06 6.01 11.86
C ARG A 86 17.41 5.78 10.39
N LEU A 87 18.67 5.99 10.00
CA LEU A 87 19.16 5.86 8.63
C LEU A 87 19.79 4.49 8.33
N ASN A 88 19.45 3.47 9.12
CA ASN A 88 19.98 2.12 8.95
C ASN A 88 19.55 1.52 7.60
N LEU A 89 20.55 1.19 6.77
CA LEU A 89 20.31 0.53 5.49
C LEU A 89 19.89 -0.94 5.71
N PRO A 90 19.03 -1.51 4.85
CA PRO A 90 18.70 -2.92 4.92
C PRO A 90 19.95 -3.77 4.77
N SER A 91 20.01 -4.89 5.48
CA SER A 91 21.17 -5.77 5.44
C SER A 91 21.34 -6.45 4.07
N LEU A 92 22.58 -6.68 3.64
CA LEU A 92 22.91 -7.45 2.42
C LEU A 92 23.01 -8.97 2.70
N SER A 93 22.58 -9.41 3.88
CA SER A 93 22.67 -10.80 4.33
C SER A 93 21.68 -11.70 3.56
N LEU A 94 21.97 -12.99 3.42
CA LEU A 94 21.04 -13.98 2.86
C LEU A 94 20.26 -14.74 3.94
N ASN A 95 20.39 -14.38 5.22
CA ASN A 95 19.74 -15.08 6.31
C ASN A 95 18.23 -14.72 6.38
N PRO A 96 17.31 -15.65 6.10
CA PRO A 96 15.86 -15.38 6.04
C PRO A 96 15.23 -15.00 7.38
N SER A 97 15.94 -15.16 8.51
CA SER A 97 15.47 -14.72 9.83
C SER A 97 15.52 -13.20 10.01
N ILE A 98 16.27 -12.48 9.16
CA ILE A 98 16.34 -11.01 9.22
C ILE A 98 15.15 -10.42 8.47
N ARG A 99 14.36 -9.59 9.15
CA ARG A 99 13.13 -9.01 8.61
C ARG A 99 13.34 -8.11 7.39
N TYR A 100 14.43 -7.34 7.35
CA TYR A 100 14.74 -6.39 6.29
C TYR A 100 16.08 -6.71 5.64
N ILE A 101 15.99 -7.36 4.47
CA ILE A 101 17.12 -7.76 3.64
C ILE A 101 16.94 -7.14 2.27
N VAL A 102 18.00 -6.58 1.68
CA VAL A 102 17.94 -5.95 0.35
C VAL A 102 17.30 -6.89 -0.68
N PHE A 103 17.79 -8.13 -0.80
CA PHE A 103 17.26 -9.10 -1.75
C PHE A 103 15.80 -9.49 -1.47
N GLY A 104 15.44 -9.70 -0.20
CA GLY A 104 14.06 -10.02 0.18
C GLY A 104 13.09 -8.87 -0.14
N LEU A 105 13.53 -7.64 0.11
CA LEU A 105 12.76 -6.43 -0.20
C LEU A 105 12.62 -6.23 -1.71
N MET A 106 13.68 -6.42 -2.49
CA MET A 106 13.63 -6.33 -3.95
C MET A 106 12.65 -7.35 -4.53
N VAL A 107 12.79 -8.63 -4.18
CA VAL A 107 11.91 -9.69 -4.68
C VAL A 107 10.46 -9.46 -4.25
N GLY A 108 10.23 -9.17 -2.97
CA GLY A 108 8.89 -8.91 -2.44
C GLY A 108 8.22 -7.71 -3.11
N SER A 109 8.96 -6.61 -3.31
CA SER A 109 8.44 -5.40 -3.96
C SER A 109 8.12 -5.64 -5.44
N SER A 110 8.99 -6.37 -6.15
CA SER A 110 8.74 -6.74 -7.55
C SER A 110 7.50 -7.62 -7.70
N LEU A 111 7.34 -8.64 -6.86
CA LEU A 111 6.15 -9.50 -6.87
C LEU A 111 4.88 -8.72 -6.55
N TYR A 112 4.94 -7.82 -5.55
CA TYR A 112 3.82 -6.95 -5.20
C TYR A 112 3.43 -6.02 -6.35
N ALA A 113 4.40 -5.39 -7.02
CA ALA A 113 4.16 -4.53 -8.17
C ALA A 113 3.51 -5.30 -9.34
N ILE A 114 4.03 -6.48 -9.67
CA ILE A 114 3.47 -7.35 -10.72
C ILE A 114 2.02 -7.73 -10.38
N ALA A 115 1.74 -8.14 -9.15
CA ALA A 115 0.39 -8.47 -8.70
C ALA A 115 -0.55 -7.25 -8.79
N GLY A 116 -0.06 -6.05 -8.44
CA GLY A 116 -0.77 -4.78 -8.53
C GLY A 116 -1.16 -4.38 -9.97
N MET A 117 -0.40 -4.80 -10.96
CA MET A 117 -0.74 -4.56 -12.38
C MET A 117 -1.60 -5.68 -12.97
N ALA A 118 -1.26 -6.93 -12.68
CA ALA A 118 -1.87 -8.08 -13.35
C ALA A 118 -3.23 -8.50 -12.75
N VAL A 119 -3.40 -8.37 -11.44
CA VAL A 119 -4.54 -8.98 -10.71
C VAL A 119 -5.46 -7.92 -10.12
N LEU A 120 -4.94 -6.72 -9.84
CA LEU A 120 -5.70 -5.67 -9.18
C LEU A 120 -6.86 -5.19 -10.08
N GLN A 121 -8.05 -5.14 -9.51
CA GLN A 121 -9.28 -4.85 -10.24
C GLN A 121 -9.24 -3.47 -10.94
N ILE A 122 -8.65 -2.46 -10.29
CA ILE A 122 -8.56 -1.10 -10.84
C ILE A 122 -7.65 -1.08 -12.09
N SER A 123 -6.54 -1.80 -12.07
CA SER A 123 -5.61 -1.91 -13.20
C SER A 123 -6.28 -2.60 -14.37
N ALA A 124 -6.95 -3.73 -14.13
CA ALA A 124 -7.72 -4.44 -15.14
C ALA A 124 -8.83 -3.58 -15.78
N GLN A 125 -9.59 -2.83 -14.95
CA GLN A 125 -10.63 -1.93 -15.44
C GLN A 125 -10.05 -0.80 -16.31
N ARG A 126 -8.92 -0.20 -15.91
CA ARG A 126 -8.24 0.84 -16.69
C ARG A 126 -7.80 0.32 -18.05
N TYR A 127 -7.26 -0.89 -18.13
CA TYR A 127 -6.84 -1.48 -19.40
C TYR A 127 -8.02 -1.74 -20.34
N LEU A 128 -9.19 -2.11 -19.81
CA LEU A 128 -10.39 -2.39 -20.60
C LEU A 128 -11.09 -1.12 -21.13
N CYS A 129 -10.92 0.03 -20.46
CA CYS A 129 -11.54 1.29 -20.88
C CYS A 129 -10.82 2.00 -22.03
N VAL A 130 -9.65 1.50 -22.45
CA VAL A 130 -8.81 2.15 -23.46
C VAL A 130 -9.00 1.49 -24.82
N LYS A 131 -9.19 2.32 -25.86
CA LYS A 131 -9.55 1.86 -27.22
C LYS A 131 -8.43 1.14 -27.98
N SER A 132 -7.17 1.26 -27.53
CA SER A 132 -5.99 0.75 -28.25
C SER A 132 -5.03 0.04 -27.31
N THR A 133 -4.47 -1.07 -27.79
CA THR A 133 -3.45 -1.85 -27.07
C THR A 133 -2.18 -1.04 -26.80
N ARG A 134 -1.76 -0.16 -27.71
CA ARG A 134 -0.61 0.75 -27.49
C ARG A 134 -0.86 1.72 -26.35
N ALA A 135 -2.08 2.26 -26.25
CA ALA A 135 -2.42 3.18 -25.17
C ALA A 135 -2.49 2.43 -23.82
N ALA A 136 -3.03 1.20 -23.79
CA ALA A 136 -3.00 0.35 -22.60
C ALA A 136 -1.56 0.01 -22.15
N GLN A 137 -0.65 -0.27 -23.10
CA GLN A 137 0.78 -0.47 -22.82
C GLN A 137 1.42 0.81 -22.25
N GLY A 138 1.08 1.99 -22.79
CA GLY A 138 1.53 3.27 -22.24
C GLY A 138 1.11 3.47 -20.78
N TYR A 139 -0.15 3.15 -20.45
CA TYR A 139 -0.63 3.19 -19.06
C TYR A 139 0.09 2.20 -18.15
N LEU A 140 0.43 1.02 -18.65
CA LEU A 140 1.19 0.02 -17.90
C LEU A 140 2.60 0.55 -17.56
N VAL A 141 3.29 1.15 -18.54
CA VAL A 141 4.61 1.77 -18.30
C VAL A 141 4.50 2.94 -17.32
N GLN A 142 3.48 3.79 -17.46
CA GLN A 142 3.22 4.89 -16.52
C GLN A 142 2.88 4.41 -15.10
N SER A 143 2.31 3.21 -14.93
CA SER A 143 2.04 2.67 -13.59
C SER A 143 3.26 2.12 -12.88
N ILE A 144 4.39 1.98 -13.59
CA ILE A 144 5.68 1.51 -13.04
C ILE A 144 6.58 2.70 -12.64
N LEU A 145 6.42 3.85 -13.31
CA LEU A 145 7.19 5.09 -13.11
C LEU A 145 6.53 5.99 -12.04
#